data_AF-A0A228J2H3-F1
#
_entry.id   AF-A0A228J2H3-F1
#
_cell.length_a   1.000
_cell.length_b   1.000
_cell.length_c   1.000
_cell.angle_alpha   90.00
_cell.angle_beta   90.00
_cell.angle_gamma   90.00
#
_symmetry.space_group_name_H-M   'P 1'
#
loop_
_entity.id
_entity.type
_entity.pdbx_description
1 polymer ?
#
loop_
_entity_poly.entity_id
_entity_poly.type
_entity_poly.pdbx_seq_one_letter_code
_entity_poly.pdbx_strand_id
1 'polypeptide(L)'
;MTAVDRRAGYAPRNALNADALKAAIAARSTARGDADAVRAWLLNHFYRHVVANFEPARTIGSLDDARQALGQATPPAWVARHFGSGAKTIGEADAGRQAPVVWVAPADPHLLALETTLVEFLESRKGTGLEGKLDRVNCPQALAMWEREHAEMAARIARGWRESQPDALRTWCETANGRFVEFLPDSALLRAEMAFESYVMRHCLGQFADRQALTGGYGGRYADAIEARTLRLLSFRDAGGQPHITISVAVHADGGLDVDQVKGKQNRPPVERYVDDVLACLNALGTTDRTPSDCIALGVVHTPSGWCRIEDVTDAASQARLVARHPQLFGRLAEPTPTVEWLVAARQPELLQARPPRAGSVRYAVRATLALAVPSARPDDAQPAFATEDVRWPGYDAPRGVGAAE
;
A
#
# COMPACT_ATOMS: atom_id res chain seq x y z
N MET A 1 -16.29 31.95 -12.44
CA MET A 1 -15.54 32.40 -13.62
C MET A 1 -14.46 33.36 -13.13
N THR A 2 -13.21 32.90 -13.02
CA THR A 2 -12.06 33.75 -12.69
C THR A 2 -11.04 33.61 -13.81
N ALA A 3 -10.60 34.77 -14.31
CA ALA A 3 -9.83 34.96 -15.52
C ALA A 3 -8.38 34.51 -15.36
N VAL A 4 -8.09 33.25 -15.67
CA VAL A 4 -6.74 32.81 -16.04
C VAL A 4 -6.89 31.79 -17.16
N ASP A 5 -7.25 32.27 -18.34
CA ASP A 5 -6.96 31.54 -19.58
C ASP A 5 -5.44 31.63 -19.78
N ARG A 6 -4.70 30.79 -19.03
CA ARG A 6 -3.24 30.67 -19.07
C ARG A 6 -2.88 30.24 -20.50
N ARG A 7 -2.58 31.21 -21.37
CA ARG A 7 -2.02 30.96 -22.70
C ARG A 7 -0.84 30.01 -22.52
N ALA A 8 -0.92 28.81 -23.10
CA ALA A 8 0.13 27.79 -23.04
C ALA A 8 1.45 28.19 -23.74
N GLY A 9 1.58 29.45 -24.13
CA GLY A 9 2.70 30.03 -24.85
C GLY A 9 3.18 31.35 -24.23
N TYR A 10 4.11 32.00 -24.92
CA TYR A 10 4.71 33.24 -24.49
C TYR A 10 3.94 34.43 -25.09
N ALA A 11 3.44 35.35 -24.26
CA ALA A 11 2.93 36.62 -24.75
C ALA A 11 4.03 37.42 -25.49
N PRO A 12 3.68 38.17 -26.55
CA PRO A 12 4.65 38.99 -27.28
C PRO A 12 4.99 40.24 -26.46
N ARG A 13 6.04 40.18 -25.65
CA ARG A 13 6.60 41.30 -24.88
C ARG A 13 8.09 41.48 -25.20
N ASN A 14 8.56 42.72 -25.16
CA ASN A 14 9.98 43.07 -25.31
C ASN A 14 10.58 43.43 -23.95
N ALA A 15 11.71 42.83 -23.60
CA ALA A 15 12.40 43.17 -22.35
C ALA A 15 13.37 44.35 -22.55
N LEU A 16 13.20 45.41 -21.75
CA LEU A 16 14.09 46.56 -21.71
C LEU A 16 15.49 46.17 -21.22
N ASN A 17 15.58 45.26 -20.24
CA ASN A 17 16.81 44.84 -19.58
C ASN A 17 17.17 43.37 -19.89
N ALA A 18 16.97 42.94 -21.14
CA ALA A 18 17.20 41.56 -21.60
C ALA A 18 18.58 40.99 -21.22
N ASP A 19 19.65 41.76 -21.44
CA ASP A 19 21.02 41.31 -21.18
C ASP A 19 21.29 41.15 -19.68
N ALA A 20 20.77 42.07 -18.86
CA ALA A 20 20.87 41.99 -17.40
C ALA A 20 20.12 40.77 -16.85
N LEU A 21 18.94 40.45 -17.39
CA LEU A 21 18.18 39.26 -17.00
C LEU A 21 18.94 37.98 -17.34
N LYS A 22 19.46 37.85 -18.57
CA LYS A 22 20.24 36.68 -18.98
C LYS A 22 21.52 36.53 -18.17
N ALA A 23 22.24 37.62 -17.93
CA ALA A 23 23.45 37.62 -17.11
C ALA A 23 23.15 37.16 -15.67
N ALA A 24 22.07 37.66 -15.07
CA ALA A 24 21.66 37.27 -13.72
C ALA A 24 21.25 35.78 -13.64
N ILE A 25 20.48 35.28 -14.60
CA ILE A 25 20.11 33.86 -14.68
C ILE A 25 21.36 32.99 -14.84
N ALA A 26 22.28 33.36 -15.74
CA ALA A 26 23.53 32.62 -15.95
C ALA A 26 24.42 32.59 -14.69
N ALA A 27 24.55 33.73 -14.02
CA ALA A 27 25.34 33.86 -12.79
C ALA A 27 24.78 32.97 -11.67
N ARG A 28 23.45 33.00 -11.45
CA ARG A 28 22.80 32.14 -10.45
C ARG A 28 22.93 30.67 -10.78
N SER A 29 22.75 30.30 -12.05
CA SER A 29 22.88 28.91 -12.49
C SER A 29 24.29 28.37 -12.31
N THR A 30 25.30 29.19 -12.60
CA THR A 30 26.71 28.87 -12.36
C THR A 30 27.01 28.74 -10.86
N ALA A 31 26.49 29.66 -10.03
CA ALA A 31 26.70 29.64 -8.60
C ALA A 31 26.09 28.40 -7.90
N ARG A 32 24.94 27.91 -8.41
CA ARG A 32 24.33 26.65 -7.93
C ARG A 32 25.01 25.39 -8.45
N GLY A 33 25.76 25.49 -9.54
CA GLY A 33 26.34 24.34 -10.23
C GLY A 33 25.31 23.53 -11.02
N ASP A 34 24.28 24.18 -11.57
CA ASP A 34 23.23 23.50 -12.35
C ASP A 34 23.84 22.77 -13.56
N ALA A 35 23.26 21.61 -13.93
CA ALA A 35 23.71 20.86 -15.09
C ALA A 35 23.56 21.67 -16.40
N ASP A 36 24.40 21.38 -17.40
CA ASP A 36 24.41 22.13 -18.67
C ASP A 36 23.05 22.19 -19.37
N ALA A 37 22.29 21.09 -19.32
CA ALA A 37 20.93 21.03 -19.87
C ALA A 37 19.95 21.95 -19.12
N VAL A 38 20.05 22.03 -17.79
CA VAL A 38 19.23 22.91 -16.95
C VAL A 38 19.61 24.37 -17.19
N ARG A 39 20.90 24.69 -17.23
CA ARG A 39 21.40 26.03 -17.56
C ARG A 39 20.94 26.50 -18.93
N ALA A 40 21.03 25.65 -19.95
CA ALA A 40 20.53 25.94 -21.30
C ALA A 40 19.01 26.17 -21.30
N TRP A 41 18.26 25.35 -20.54
CA TRP A 41 16.82 25.51 -20.40
C TRP A 41 16.44 26.84 -19.73
N LEU A 42 17.13 27.23 -18.66
CA LEU A 42 16.91 28.50 -17.95
C LEU A 42 17.16 29.71 -18.86
N LEU A 43 18.27 29.70 -19.61
CA LEU A 43 18.62 30.80 -20.52
C LEU A 43 17.69 30.91 -21.74
N ASN A 44 16.90 29.87 -22.01
CA ASN A 44 15.95 29.83 -23.11
C ASN A 44 14.50 29.94 -22.63
N HIS A 45 13.95 28.88 -22.04
CA HIS A 45 12.54 28.77 -21.70
C HIS A 45 12.13 29.59 -20.50
N PHE A 46 12.97 29.62 -19.45
CA PHE A 46 12.71 30.44 -18.27
C PHE A 46 12.85 31.93 -18.62
N TYR A 47 13.94 32.34 -19.28
CA TYR A 47 14.08 33.72 -19.78
C TYR A 47 12.86 34.16 -20.61
N ARG A 48 12.42 33.36 -21.60
CA ARG A 48 11.23 33.68 -22.41
C ARG A 48 9.98 33.82 -21.56
N HIS A 49 9.82 32.98 -20.53
CA HIS A 49 8.70 33.08 -19.59
C HIS A 49 8.74 34.36 -18.77
N VAL A 50 9.92 34.72 -18.26
CA VAL A 50 10.13 35.93 -17.45
C VAL A 50 9.78 37.18 -18.25
N VAL A 51 10.16 37.24 -19.53
CA VAL A 51 9.80 38.37 -20.39
C VAL A 51 8.31 38.38 -20.71
N ALA A 52 7.74 37.21 -21.01
CA ALA A 52 6.42 37.11 -21.61
C ALA A 52 5.27 37.08 -20.60
N ASN A 53 5.42 36.37 -19.48
CA ASN A 53 4.30 35.94 -18.64
C ASN A 53 4.50 36.25 -17.15
N PHE A 54 5.66 36.74 -16.73
CA PHE A 54 5.91 37.08 -15.33
C PHE A 54 5.21 38.38 -14.94
N GLU A 55 4.43 38.31 -13.85
CA GLU A 55 3.78 39.43 -13.17
C GLU A 55 4.39 39.43 -11.76
N PRO A 56 5.34 40.32 -11.43
CA PRO A 56 5.14 41.77 -11.26
C PRO A 56 6.01 42.64 -12.19
N ALA A 57 6.05 42.33 -13.50
CA ALA A 57 6.83 43.10 -14.45
C ALA A 57 6.36 44.58 -14.56
N ARG A 58 7.31 45.52 -14.60
CA ARG A 58 7.02 46.94 -14.83
C ARG A 58 6.79 47.19 -16.31
N THR A 59 5.60 47.63 -16.69
CA THR A 59 5.31 48.11 -18.04
C THR A 59 5.98 49.47 -18.28
N ILE A 60 6.62 49.63 -19.44
CA ILE A 60 7.30 50.86 -19.86
C ILE A 60 6.43 51.55 -20.90
N GLY A 61 5.91 52.73 -20.55
CA GLY A 61 5.00 53.50 -21.42
C GLY A 61 5.68 54.64 -22.18
N SER A 62 6.89 55.03 -21.80
CA SER A 62 7.59 56.18 -22.35
C SER A 62 9.11 56.07 -22.29
N LEU A 63 9.82 56.99 -22.96
CA LEU A 63 11.28 57.11 -22.83
C LEU A 63 11.73 57.51 -21.44
N ASP A 64 10.90 58.28 -20.72
CA ASP A 64 11.21 58.69 -19.36
C ASP A 64 11.09 57.51 -18.38
N ASP A 65 10.04 56.69 -18.54
CA ASP A 65 9.89 55.42 -17.81
C ASP A 65 11.08 54.49 -18.05
N ALA A 66 11.53 54.40 -19.31
CA ALA A 66 12.68 53.58 -19.67
C ALA A 66 13.97 54.06 -19.00
N ARG A 67 14.22 55.37 -18.98
CA ARG A 67 15.37 55.97 -18.27
C ARG A 67 15.28 55.69 -16.77
N GLN A 68 14.12 55.89 -16.16
CA GLN A 68 13.93 55.65 -14.74
C GLN A 68 14.17 54.17 -14.39
N ALA A 69 13.65 53.24 -15.20
CA ALA A 69 13.83 51.80 -15.00
C ALA A 69 15.30 51.35 -15.19
N LEU A 70 16.08 52.06 -16.01
CA LEU A 70 17.52 51.82 -16.21
C LEU A 70 18.42 52.63 -15.26
N GLY A 71 17.87 53.33 -14.27
CA GLY A 71 18.66 54.14 -13.34
C GLY A 71 19.27 55.39 -13.97
N GLN A 72 18.51 56.10 -14.82
CA GLN A 72 18.91 57.28 -15.59
C GLN A 72 19.97 57.01 -16.69
N ALA A 73 20.22 55.74 -17.03
CA ALA A 73 21.06 55.40 -18.17
C ALA A 73 20.37 55.69 -19.52
N THR A 74 21.17 55.85 -20.57
CA THR A 74 20.65 56.08 -21.94
C THR A 74 19.94 54.81 -22.44
N PRO A 75 18.65 54.86 -22.81
CA PRO A 75 17.95 53.69 -23.33
C PRO A 75 18.54 53.21 -24.67
N PRO A 76 18.48 51.90 -24.98
CA PRO A 76 18.93 51.38 -26.26
C PRO A 76 18.25 52.06 -27.46
N ALA A 77 18.95 52.14 -28.59
CA ALA A 77 18.45 52.82 -29.80
C ALA A 77 17.12 52.26 -30.34
N TRP A 78 16.80 50.99 -30.06
CA TRP A 78 15.50 50.42 -30.43
C TRP A 78 14.35 50.97 -29.57
N VAL A 79 14.60 51.29 -28.29
CA VAL A 79 13.61 51.89 -27.37
C VAL A 79 13.34 53.33 -27.78
N ALA A 80 14.38 54.08 -28.14
CA ALA A 80 14.26 55.43 -28.71
C ALA A 80 13.40 55.45 -29.99
N ARG A 81 13.54 54.43 -30.86
CA ARG A 81 12.70 54.26 -32.05
C ARG A 81 11.27 53.85 -31.72
N HIS A 82 11.09 53.01 -30.68
CA HIS A 82 9.79 52.51 -30.24
C HIS A 82 8.89 53.64 -29.70
N PHE A 83 9.46 54.60 -28.97
CA PHE A 83 8.72 55.70 -28.33
C PHE A 83 8.95 57.09 -28.96
N GLY A 84 9.75 57.19 -30.03
CA GLY A 84 10.10 58.45 -30.70
C GLY A 84 9.04 58.96 -31.69
N SER A 85 9.27 60.14 -32.27
CA SER A 85 8.34 60.85 -33.16
C SER A 85 7.95 60.10 -34.46
N GLY A 86 8.74 59.10 -34.88
CA GLY A 86 8.41 58.18 -35.98
C GLY A 86 7.36 57.11 -35.63
N ALA A 87 7.00 56.95 -34.36
CA ALA A 87 5.90 56.08 -33.93
C ALA A 87 4.52 56.64 -34.34
N LYS A 88 4.40 57.97 -34.55
CA LYS A 88 3.17 58.65 -34.99
C LYS A 88 2.86 58.48 -36.49
N THR A 89 3.82 58.01 -37.29
CA THR A 89 3.63 57.81 -38.74
C THR A 89 3.06 56.42 -39.07
N ILE A 90 3.02 55.54 -38.07
CA ILE A 90 2.33 54.26 -38.10
C ILE A 90 0.89 54.58 -37.67
N GLY A 91 -0.06 54.55 -38.61
CA GLY A 91 -1.45 54.95 -38.35
C GLY A 91 -2.05 54.23 -37.13
N GLU A 92 -3.09 54.82 -36.52
CA GLU A 92 -3.77 54.33 -35.30
C GLU A 92 -4.12 52.82 -35.32
N ALA A 93 -4.25 52.22 -36.52
CA ALA A 93 -4.47 50.79 -36.72
C ALA A 93 -3.27 49.86 -36.36
N ASP A 94 -2.02 50.37 -36.41
CA ASP A 94 -0.80 49.59 -36.13
C ASP A 94 -0.14 49.96 -34.77
N ALA A 95 -0.59 51.03 -34.11
CA ALA A 95 -0.17 51.35 -32.73
C ALA A 95 -0.58 50.26 -31.72
N GLY A 96 -1.70 49.57 -31.98
CA GLY A 96 -2.13 48.39 -31.21
C GLY A 96 -1.35 47.09 -31.53
N ARG A 97 -0.40 47.12 -32.48
CA ARG A 97 0.37 45.94 -32.94
C ARG A 97 1.79 45.87 -32.39
N GLN A 98 2.28 46.90 -31.72
CA GLN A 98 3.61 46.87 -31.11
C GLN A 98 3.60 46.09 -29.79
N ALA A 99 4.50 45.11 -29.68
CA ALA A 99 4.66 44.31 -28.47
C ALA A 99 5.06 45.21 -27.28
N PRO A 100 4.35 45.15 -26.14
CA PRO A 100 4.65 45.95 -24.96
C PRO A 100 6.09 45.81 -24.50
N VAL A 101 6.67 46.92 -24.03
CA VAL A 101 8.00 46.91 -23.40
C VAL A 101 7.85 46.73 -21.89
N VAL A 102 8.58 45.78 -21.34
CA VAL A 102 8.58 45.47 -19.91
C VAL A 102 9.99 45.51 -19.33
N TRP A 103 10.06 45.81 -18.04
CA TRP A 103 11.27 45.70 -17.22
C TRP A 103 10.99 44.78 -16.05
N VAL A 104 11.91 43.86 -15.78
CA VAL A 104 11.80 42.92 -14.65
C VAL A 104 13.04 43.07 -13.77
N ALA A 105 12.85 43.26 -12.46
CA ALA A 105 13.96 43.30 -11.52
C ALA A 105 14.66 41.92 -11.48
N PRO A 106 15.95 41.79 -11.83
CA PRO A 106 16.61 40.47 -11.86
C PRO A 106 16.74 39.79 -10.49
N ALA A 107 16.55 40.55 -9.42
CA ALA A 107 16.59 40.11 -8.02
C ALA A 107 15.19 40.15 -7.36
N ASP A 108 14.10 40.22 -8.14
CA ASP A 108 12.75 40.16 -7.58
C ASP A 108 12.54 38.83 -6.80
N PRO A 109 12.08 38.87 -5.54
CA PRO A 109 11.89 37.65 -4.75
C PRO A 109 10.95 36.62 -5.39
N HIS A 110 9.90 37.06 -6.11
CA HIS A 110 8.98 36.14 -6.79
C HIS A 110 9.63 35.49 -8.01
N LEU A 111 10.49 36.22 -8.71
CA LEU A 111 11.28 35.68 -9.80
C LEU A 111 12.24 34.59 -9.29
N LEU A 112 12.91 34.87 -8.17
CA LEU A 112 13.84 33.94 -7.55
C LEU A 112 13.13 32.69 -7.03
N ALA A 113 11.97 32.84 -6.39
CA ALA A 113 11.16 31.70 -5.94
C ALA A 113 10.71 30.83 -7.12
N LEU A 114 10.24 31.44 -8.21
CA LEU A 114 9.85 30.73 -9.42
C LEU A 114 11.02 29.97 -10.05
N GLU A 115 12.21 30.59 -10.08
CA GLU A 115 13.43 29.94 -10.57
C GLU A 115 13.79 28.72 -9.72
N THR A 116 13.78 28.85 -8.38
CA THR A 116 14.07 27.75 -7.47
C THR A 116 13.14 26.57 -7.69
N THR A 117 11.83 26.81 -7.75
CA THR A 117 10.82 25.76 -8.02
C THR A 117 11.09 25.04 -9.34
N LEU A 118 11.45 25.77 -10.39
CA LEU A 118 11.74 25.18 -11.70
C LEU A 118 13.06 24.41 -11.71
N VAL A 119 14.10 24.89 -11.04
CA VAL A 119 15.38 24.18 -10.93
C VAL A 119 15.19 22.85 -10.19
N GLU A 120 14.49 22.85 -9.05
CA GLU A 120 14.15 21.62 -8.32
C GLU A 120 13.39 20.63 -9.21
N PHE A 121 12.40 21.11 -9.96
CA PHE A 121 11.67 20.27 -10.91
C PHE A 121 12.59 19.68 -11.98
N LEU A 122 13.42 20.50 -12.63
CA LEU A 122 14.27 20.05 -13.75
C LEU A 122 15.35 19.07 -13.30
N GLU A 123 16.01 19.33 -12.16
CA GLU A 123 17.03 18.43 -11.60
C GLU A 123 16.42 17.08 -11.21
N SER A 124 15.18 17.06 -10.70
CA SER A 124 14.46 15.81 -10.40
C SER A 124 14.15 14.94 -11.63
N ARG A 125 14.35 15.46 -12.85
CA ARG A 125 14.10 14.69 -14.10
C ARG A 125 15.27 13.80 -14.50
N LYS A 126 16.41 13.87 -13.81
CA LYS A 126 17.53 12.95 -14.02
C LYS A 126 17.08 11.49 -13.82
N GLY A 127 17.40 10.60 -14.75
CA GLY A 127 16.95 9.21 -14.73
C GLY A 127 15.49 8.98 -15.15
N THR A 128 14.76 10.03 -15.57
CA THR A 128 13.38 9.92 -16.07
C THR A 128 13.32 9.97 -17.59
N GLY A 129 12.18 9.65 -18.20
CA GLY A 129 12.00 9.71 -19.66
C GLY A 129 12.14 11.12 -20.29
N LEU A 130 12.22 12.16 -19.46
CA LEU A 130 12.49 13.55 -19.84
C LEU A 130 13.98 13.92 -19.82
N GLU A 131 14.86 13.04 -19.32
CA GLU A 131 16.30 13.23 -19.43
C GLU A 131 16.69 13.34 -20.91
N GLY A 132 17.48 14.37 -21.24
CA GLY A 132 17.85 14.70 -22.62
C GLY A 132 16.73 15.28 -23.50
N LYS A 133 15.55 15.60 -22.93
CA LYS A 133 14.40 16.19 -23.66
C LYS A 133 13.83 17.45 -23.00
N LEU A 134 14.58 18.07 -22.09
CA LEU A 134 14.12 19.26 -21.36
C LEU A 134 13.78 20.43 -22.30
N ASP A 135 14.50 20.56 -23.42
CA ASP A 135 14.28 21.53 -24.50
C ASP A 135 12.89 21.44 -25.16
N ARG A 136 12.20 20.30 -25.03
CA ARG A 136 10.85 20.09 -25.59
C ARG A 136 9.74 20.57 -24.66
N VAL A 137 10.07 20.91 -23.42
CA VAL A 137 9.11 21.33 -22.39
C VAL A 137 9.31 22.81 -22.13
N ASN A 138 8.30 23.63 -22.45
CA ASN A 138 8.36 25.07 -22.16
C ASN A 138 8.06 25.35 -20.67
N CYS A 139 8.35 26.57 -20.23
CA CYS A 139 8.19 26.92 -18.81
C CYS A 139 6.74 26.79 -18.28
N PRO A 140 5.69 27.25 -18.99
CA PRO A 140 4.31 26.96 -18.58
C PRO A 140 4.00 25.47 -18.43
N GLN A 141 4.50 24.62 -19.33
CA GLN A 141 4.33 23.16 -19.26
C GLN A 141 5.07 22.57 -18.04
N ALA A 142 6.31 22.99 -17.79
CA ALA A 142 7.08 22.56 -16.62
C ALA A 142 6.36 22.90 -15.30
N LEU A 143 5.84 24.13 -15.18
CA LEU A 143 5.04 24.56 -14.02
C LEU A 143 3.76 23.72 -13.87
N ALA A 144 3.03 23.48 -14.97
CA ALA A 144 1.82 22.66 -14.92
C ALA A 144 2.12 21.20 -14.51
N MET A 145 3.24 20.64 -14.96
CA MET A 145 3.69 19.31 -14.55
C MET A 145 4.05 19.27 -13.06
N TRP A 146 4.80 20.27 -12.59
CA TRP A 146 5.14 20.41 -11.17
C TRP A 146 3.88 20.58 -10.28
N GLU A 147 2.96 21.47 -10.66
CA GLU A 147 1.69 21.71 -9.96
C GLU A 147 0.86 20.42 -9.88
N ARG A 148 0.78 19.66 -10.97
CA ARG A 148 0.08 18.37 -11.01
C ARG A 148 0.73 17.33 -10.10
N GLU A 149 2.06 17.18 -10.15
CA GLU A 149 2.79 16.23 -9.30
C GLU A 149 2.59 16.56 -7.80
N HIS A 150 2.64 17.85 -7.44
CA HIS A 150 2.40 18.30 -6.07
C HIS A 150 0.94 18.12 -5.64
N ALA A 151 -0.03 18.38 -6.52
CA ALA A 151 -1.44 18.14 -6.25
C ALA A 151 -1.74 16.64 -6.06
N GLU A 152 -1.13 15.77 -6.86
CA GLU A 152 -1.24 14.32 -6.72
C GLU A 152 -0.64 13.84 -5.40
N MET A 153 0.54 14.36 -5.03
CA MET A 153 1.18 14.06 -3.76
C MET A 153 0.32 14.55 -2.57
N ALA A 154 -0.16 15.79 -2.62
CA ALA A 154 -1.05 16.35 -1.60
C ALA A 154 -2.36 15.53 -1.48
N ALA A 155 -2.95 15.11 -2.59
CA ALA A 155 -4.12 14.26 -2.60
C ALA A 155 -3.83 12.87 -2.00
N ARG A 156 -2.65 12.29 -2.27
CA ARG A 156 -2.21 11.02 -1.65
C ARG A 156 -2.04 11.18 -0.14
N ILE A 157 -1.38 12.26 0.31
CA ILE A 157 -1.20 12.61 1.73
C ILE A 157 -2.56 12.80 2.42
N ALA A 158 -3.50 13.51 1.79
CA ALA A 158 -4.86 13.68 2.28
C ALA A 158 -5.64 12.35 2.35
N ARG A 159 -5.35 11.42 1.44
CA ARG A 159 -5.86 10.04 1.47
C ARG A 159 -5.15 9.14 2.50
N GLY A 160 -4.21 9.67 3.27
CA GLY A 160 -3.50 8.95 4.34
C GLY A 160 -2.19 8.31 3.91
N TRP A 161 -1.65 8.63 2.74
CA TRP A 161 -0.29 8.20 2.37
C TRP A 161 0.75 8.85 3.28
N ARG A 162 1.71 8.04 3.71
CA ARG A 162 2.86 8.41 4.52
C ARG A 162 4.08 7.64 4.01
N GLU A 163 5.26 8.15 4.32
CA GLU A 163 6.51 7.40 4.19
C GLU A 163 6.71 6.51 5.42
N SER A 164 7.32 5.34 5.23
CA SER A 164 7.68 4.47 6.34
C SER A 164 8.66 5.16 7.28
N GLN A 165 8.54 4.87 8.57
CA GLN A 165 9.38 5.35 9.66
C GLN A 165 10.11 4.15 10.27
N PRO A 166 11.28 3.74 9.73
CA PRO A 166 12.04 2.60 10.25
C PRO A 166 12.40 2.73 11.73
N ASP A 167 12.58 3.95 12.24
CA ASP A 167 12.89 4.25 13.64
C ASP A 167 11.70 3.98 14.60
N ALA A 168 10.50 3.70 14.07
CA ALA A 168 9.36 3.22 14.85
C ALA A 168 9.34 1.69 15.01
N LEU A 169 10.33 0.99 14.47
CA LEU A 169 10.32 -0.46 14.31
C LEU A 169 11.58 -1.09 14.92
N ARG A 170 11.43 -2.31 15.45
CA ARG A 170 12.53 -3.18 15.84
C ARG A 170 12.40 -4.53 15.14
N THR A 171 13.49 -5.05 14.61
CA THR A 171 13.50 -6.40 14.04
C THR A 171 13.22 -7.43 15.14
N TRP A 172 12.24 -8.29 14.92
CA TRP A 172 11.84 -9.36 15.82
C TRP A 172 12.50 -10.68 15.42
N CYS A 173 12.29 -11.13 14.19
CA CYS A 173 12.96 -12.31 13.64
C CYS A 173 13.16 -12.20 12.14
N GLU A 174 14.24 -12.80 11.67
CA GLU A 174 14.54 -12.99 10.25
C GLU A 174 13.96 -14.33 9.79
N THR A 175 13.47 -14.40 8.56
CA THR A 175 12.91 -15.61 7.95
C THR A 175 13.44 -15.78 6.53
N ALA A 176 13.06 -16.86 5.85
CA ALA A 176 13.56 -17.13 4.50
C ALA A 176 13.16 -16.06 3.48
N ASN A 177 11.97 -15.47 3.63
CA ASN A 177 11.41 -14.54 2.65
C ASN A 177 11.48 -13.05 3.05
N GLY A 178 12.00 -12.75 4.24
CA GLY A 178 12.01 -11.40 4.78
C GLY A 178 12.20 -11.38 6.29
N ARG A 179 11.55 -10.44 6.97
CA ARG A 179 11.66 -10.30 8.42
C ARG A 179 10.36 -9.84 9.05
N PHE A 180 10.14 -10.26 10.29
CA PHE A 180 9.15 -9.64 11.15
C PHE A 180 9.79 -8.48 11.90
N VAL A 181 9.09 -7.35 11.89
CA VAL A 181 9.39 -6.18 12.70
C VAL A 181 8.25 -5.93 13.69
N GLU A 182 8.59 -5.49 14.88
CA GLU A 182 7.66 -5.10 15.92
C GLU A 182 7.59 -3.56 16.01
N PHE A 183 6.39 -3.04 16.18
CA PHE A 183 6.14 -1.62 16.39
C PHE A 183 6.54 -1.22 17.81
N LEU A 184 7.32 -0.15 17.94
CA LEU A 184 7.86 0.30 19.21
C LEU A 184 6.83 1.18 19.96
N PRO A 185 6.43 0.79 21.19
CA PRO A 185 5.39 1.50 21.94
C PRO A 185 5.79 2.90 22.38
N ASP A 186 7.09 3.14 22.58
CA ASP A 186 7.62 4.42 23.06
C ASP A 186 8.06 5.35 21.92
N SER A 187 7.90 4.94 20.67
CA SER A 187 8.34 5.75 19.53
C SER A 187 7.32 6.85 19.21
N ALA A 188 7.79 8.10 19.15
CA ALA A 188 6.98 9.22 18.65
C ALA A 188 6.53 9.03 17.18
N LEU A 189 7.18 8.12 16.44
CA LEU A 189 6.88 7.81 15.05
C LEU A 189 5.93 6.61 14.88
N LEU A 190 5.52 5.96 15.97
CA LEU A 190 4.63 4.78 15.98
C LEU A 190 3.40 4.98 15.10
N ARG A 191 2.66 6.07 15.36
CA ARG A 191 1.38 6.35 14.69
C ARG A 191 1.57 6.61 13.19
N ALA A 192 2.68 7.24 12.81
CA ALA A 192 3.00 7.50 11.41
C ALA A 192 3.31 6.20 10.66
N GLU A 193 4.07 5.30 11.29
CA GLU A 193 4.34 3.97 10.75
C GLU A 193 3.07 3.11 10.65
N MET A 194 2.16 3.20 11.63
CA MET A 194 0.86 2.54 11.55
C MET A 194 0.00 3.06 10.39
N ALA A 195 0.02 4.36 10.12
CA ALA A 195 -0.68 4.94 8.97
C ALA A 195 -0.06 4.46 7.64
N PHE A 196 1.27 4.38 7.55
CA PHE A 196 1.97 3.78 6.42
C PHE A 196 1.55 2.32 6.20
N GLU A 197 1.60 1.49 7.26
CA GLU A 197 1.15 0.10 7.25
C GLU A 197 -0.27 0.00 6.69
N SER A 198 -1.19 0.80 7.26
CA SER A 198 -2.60 0.83 6.86
C SER A 198 -2.81 1.14 5.39
N TYR A 199 -2.07 2.12 4.88
CA TYR A 199 -2.15 2.54 3.48
C TYR A 199 -1.69 1.44 2.53
N VAL A 200 -0.52 0.85 2.81
CA VAL A 200 0.07 -0.18 1.94
C VAL A 200 -0.74 -1.48 2.00
N MET A 201 -1.08 -1.92 3.21
CA MET A 201 -1.77 -3.18 3.45
C MET A 201 -3.27 -3.09 3.15
N ARG A 202 -3.82 -1.88 3.04
CA ARG A 202 -5.26 -1.61 2.83
C ARG A 202 -6.14 -2.29 3.88
N HIS A 203 -5.71 -2.21 5.13
CA HIS A 203 -6.40 -2.72 6.31
C HIS A 203 -6.58 -1.61 7.35
N CYS A 204 -7.51 -1.77 8.29
CA CYS A 204 -8.00 -0.64 9.09
C CYS A 204 -7.10 -0.22 10.26
N LEU A 205 -5.99 -0.93 10.49
CA LEU A 205 -5.17 -0.82 11.70
C LEU A 205 -4.64 0.60 11.97
N GLY A 206 -4.29 1.36 10.94
CA GLY A 206 -3.83 2.75 11.04
C GLY A 206 -4.82 3.75 10.43
N GLN A 207 -6.12 3.43 10.42
CA GLN A 207 -7.15 4.37 9.99
C GLN A 207 -7.49 5.32 11.13
N PHE A 208 -6.73 6.41 11.20
CA PHE A 208 -7.01 7.52 12.09
C PHE A 208 -8.18 8.36 11.59
N ALA A 209 -8.98 8.88 12.53
CA ALA A 209 -10.06 9.80 12.21
C ALA A 209 -9.48 11.13 11.74
N ASP A 210 -8.50 11.66 12.46
CA ASP A 210 -7.65 12.75 12.00
C ASP A 210 -6.37 12.18 11.40
N ARG A 211 -6.25 12.26 10.06
CA ARG A 211 -5.10 11.74 9.32
C ARG A 211 -3.86 12.62 9.43
N GLN A 212 -4.00 13.88 9.81
CA GLN A 212 -2.86 14.78 10.00
C GLN A 212 -2.29 14.63 11.39
N ALA A 213 -3.13 14.74 12.42
CA ALA A 213 -2.72 14.57 13.82
C ALA A 213 -2.47 13.11 14.21
N LEU A 214 -2.95 12.15 13.40
CA LEU A 214 -2.90 10.71 13.67
C LEU A 214 -3.59 10.34 14.99
N THR A 215 -4.80 10.86 15.17
CA THR A 215 -5.60 10.67 16.39
C THR A 215 -6.99 10.14 16.08
N GLY A 216 -7.58 9.48 17.08
CA GLY A 216 -8.95 8.94 17.02
C GLY A 216 -9.13 7.82 15.97
N GLY A 217 -10.37 7.40 15.79
CA GLY A 217 -10.72 6.30 14.89
C GLY A 217 -10.23 4.95 15.37
N TYR A 218 -10.20 3.97 14.46
CA TYR A 218 -9.69 2.63 14.76
C TYR A 218 -8.18 2.64 14.98
N GLY A 219 -7.46 3.47 14.22
CA GLY A 219 -6.02 3.67 14.35
C GLY A 219 -5.62 4.19 15.72
N GLY A 220 -6.36 5.16 16.27
CA GLY A 220 -6.14 5.65 17.63
C GLY A 220 -6.22 4.54 18.67
N ARG A 221 -7.26 3.69 18.62
CA ARG A 221 -7.43 2.59 19.59
C ARG A 221 -6.27 1.59 19.57
N TYR A 222 -5.76 1.24 18.39
CA TYR A 222 -4.60 0.36 18.28
C TYR A 222 -3.33 1.04 18.78
N ALA A 223 -3.12 2.31 18.43
CA ALA A 223 -1.96 3.06 18.88
C ALA A 223 -1.95 3.16 20.41
N ASP A 224 -3.09 3.54 21.01
CA ASP A 224 -3.24 3.65 22.46
C ASP A 224 -2.98 2.29 23.15
N ALA A 225 -3.43 1.17 22.57
CA ALA A 225 -3.18 -0.17 23.12
C ALA A 225 -1.71 -0.61 23.02
N ILE A 226 -1.02 -0.23 21.93
CA ILE A 226 0.41 -0.48 21.76
C ILE A 226 1.20 0.37 22.75
N GLU A 227 0.91 1.68 22.84
CA GLU A 227 1.51 2.61 23.79
C GLU A 227 1.32 2.14 25.25
N ALA A 228 0.14 1.61 25.56
CA ALA A 228 -0.19 1.01 26.86
C ALA A 228 0.42 -0.39 27.09
N ARG A 229 1.12 -0.96 26.10
CA ARG A 229 1.74 -2.30 26.12
C ARG A 229 0.76 -3.44 26.39
N THR A 230 -0.53 -3.22 26.10
CA THR A 230 -1.56 -4.26 26.15
C THR A 230 -1.72 -4.96 24.79
N LEU A 231 -1.09 -4.41 23.75
CA LEU A 231 -1.06 -4.95 22.39
C LEU A 231 0.37 -4.88 21.85
N ARG A 232 0.87 -5.99 21.31
CA ARG A 232 2.04 -6.00 20.44
C ARG A 232 1.57 -6.08 19.01
N LEU A 233 2.27 -5.37 18.14
CA LEU A 233 1.98 -5.35 16.71
C LEU A 233 3.23 -5.73 15.94
N LEU A 234 3.14 -6.80 15.15
CA LEU A 234 4.20 -7.26 14.29
C LEU A 234 3.79 -7.13 12.82
N SER A 235 4.75 -6.82 11.96
CA SER A 235 4.56 -6.78 10.51
C SER A 235 5.66 -7.54 9.80
N PHE A 236 5.29 -8.38 8.84
CA PHE A 236 6.24 -9.02 7.94
C PHE A 236 6.61 -8.06 6.80
N ARG A 237 7.90 -7.78 6.65
CA ARG A 237 8.47 -6.94 5.60
C ARG A 237 9.32 -7.78 4.66
N ASP A 238 9.19 -7.55 3.36
CA ASP A 238 10.12 -8.11 2.36
C ASP A 238 11.46 -7.35 2.36
N ALA A 239 12.37 -7.76 1.47
CA ALA A 239 13.69 -7.13 1.30
C ALA A 239 13.61 -5.63 0.92
N GLY A 240 12.50 -5.18 0.31
CA GLY A 240 12.26 -3.78 0.00
C GLY A 240 11.61 -3.00 1.14
N GLY A 241 11.38 -3.62 2.30
CA GLY A 241 10.70 -3.02 3.45
C GLY A 241 9.17 -2.95 3.29
N GLN A 242 8.60 -3.57 2.26
CA GLN A 242 7.17 -3.51 2.02
C GLN A 242 6.43 -4.51 2.93
N PRO A 243 5.37 -4.08 3.62
CA PRO A 243 4.55 -5.00 4.41
C PRO A 243 3.70 -5.95 3.56
N HIS A 244 3.55 -7.17 4.08
CA HIS A 244 2.64 -8.19 3.52
C HIS A 244 1.77 -8.90 4.54
N ILE A 245 2.14 -8.87 5.83
CA ILE A 245 1.38 -9.51 6.92
C ILE A 245 1.46 -8.61 8.15
N THR A 246 0.37 -8.54 8.90
CA THR A 246 0.31 -7.89 10.20
C THR A 246 -0.27 -8.87 11.23
N ILE A 247 0.38 -9.00 12.38
CA ILE A 247 -0.01 -9.87 13.48
C ILE A 247 -0.25 -9.00 14.71
N SER A 248 -1.46 -9.02 15.26
CA SER A 248 -1.78 -8.39 16.53
C SER A 248 -1.78 -9.44 17.65
N VAL A 249 -1.09 -9.12 18.73
CA VAL A 249 -0.90 -10.02 19.87
C VAL A 249 -1.31 -9.29 21.14
N ALA A 250 -2.38 -9.74 21.79
CA ALA A 250 -2.81 -9.21 23.07
C ALA A 250 -1.84 -9.66 24.18
N VAL A 251 -1.53 -8.74 25.09
CA VAL A 251 -0.66 -8.98 26.24
C VAL A 251 -1.53 -9.04 27.50
N HIS A 252 -1.51 -10.18 28.17
CA HIS A 252 -2.23 -10.39 29.43
C HIS A 252 -1.43 -9.84 30.62
N ALA A 253 -2.12 -9.65 31.75
CA ALA A 253 -1.51 -9.12 32.98
C ALA A 253 -0.41 -10.03 33.56
N ASP A 254 -0.46 -11.33 33.28
CA ASP A 254 0.56 -12.32 33.68
C ASP A 254 1.72 -12.42 32.68
N GLY A 255 1.72 -11.60 31.62
CA GLY A 255 2.71 -11.63 30.54
C GLY A 255 2.41 -12.66 29.45
N GLY A 256 1.31 -13.42 29.56
CA GLY A 256 0.84 -14.31 28.51
C GLY A 256 0.52 -13.56 27.21
N LEU A 257 0.75 -14.22 26.08
CA LEU A 257 0.55 -13.65 24.75
C LEU A 257 -0.53 -14.40 23.99
N ASP A 258 -1.60 -13.72 23.62
CA ASP A 258 -2.65 -14.26 22.76
C ASP A 258 -2.51 -13.68 21.36
N VAL A 259 -2.43 -14.52 20.33
CA VAL A 259 -2.66 -14.04 18.97
C VAL A 259 -4.12 -13.62 18.88
N ASP A 260 -4.37 -12.35 18.59
CA ASP A 260 -5.72 -11.86 18.35
C ASP A 260 -6.05 -11.97 16.86
N GLN A 261 -5.11 -11.52 16.01
CA GLN A 261 -5.34 -11.50 14.57
C GLN A 261 -4.08 -11.66 13.72
N VAL A 262 -4.24 -12.32 12.56
CA VAL A 262 -3.22 -12.43 11.51
C VAL A 262 -3.86 -11.98 10.19
N LYS A 263 -3.37 -10.89 9.60
CA LYS A 263 -3.94 -10.27 8.40
C LYS A 263 -2.89 -10.10 7.32
N GLY A 264 -3.22 -10.49 6.10
CA GLY A 264 -2.53 -10.08 4.88
C GLY A 264 -3.14 -8.82 4.26
N LYS A 265 -2.80 -8.56 2.99
CA LYS A 265 -3.34 -7.42 2.23
C LYS A 265 -4.87 -7.48 2.12
N GLN A 266 -5.51 -6.31 2.21
CA GLN A 266 -6.97 -6.13 2.10
C GLN A 266 -7.79 -6.88 3.15
N ASN A 267 -7.27 -7.02 4.38
CA ASN A 267 -7.92 -7.77 5.48
C ASN A 267 -8.19 -9.26 5.18
N ARG A 268 -7.49 -9.87 4.21
CA ARG A 268 -7.59 -11.31 3.94
C ARG A 268 -6.53 -12.08 4.72
N PRO A 269 -6.68 -13.39 4.94
CA PRO A 269 -5.58 -14.22 5.44
C PRO A 269 -4.33 -14.06 4.56
N PRO A 270 -3.12 -14.22 5.13
CA PRO A 270 -1.90 -14.27 4.34
C PRO A 270 -1.96 -15.31 3.22
N VAL A 271 -1.21 -15.07 2.15
CA VAL A 271 -1.07 -16.05 1.05
C VAL A 271 -0.15 -17.20 1.46
N GLU A 272 -0.38 -18.37 0.87
CA GLU A 272 0.31 -19.64 1.20
C GLU A 272 1.83 -19.53 1.31
N ARG A 273 2.47 -18.76 0.42
CA ARG A 273 3.93 -18.59 0.40
C ARG A 273 4.54 -18.05 1.69
N TYR A 274 3.74 -17.42 2.55
CA TYR A 274 4.19 -16.83 3.82
C TYR A 274 3.82 -17.66 5.05
N VAL A 275 3.20 -18.83 4.88
CA VAL A 275 2.76 -19.68 6.00
C VAL A 275 3.96 -20.05 6.88
N ASP A 276 5.09 -20.45 6.29
CA ASP A 276 6.30 -20.79 7.05
C ASP A 276 6.90 -19.61 7.81
N ASP A 277 6.86 -18.41 7.22
CA ASP A 277 7.32 -17.19 7.89
C ASP A 277 6.43 -16.88 9.10
N VAL A 278 5.10 -16.99 8.94
CA VAL A 278 4.14 -16.80 10.04
C VAL A 278 4.38 -17.84 11.13
N LEU A 279 4.54 -19.13 10.78
CA LEU A 279 4.83 -20.18 11.75
C LEU A 279 6.13 -19.93 12.52
N ALA A 280 7.19 -19.48 11.85
CA ALA A 280 8.43 -19.12 12.51
C ALA A 280 8.23 -17.98 13.52
N CYS A 281 7.49 -16.93 13.14
CA CYS A 281 7.16 -15.83 14.04
C CYS A 281 6.31 -16.26 15.23
N LEU A 282 5.25 -17.03 15.00
CA LEU A 282 4.32 -17.46 16.04
C LEU A 282 4.99 -18.39 17.06
N ASN A 283 5.83 -19.32 16.60
CA ASN A 283 6.63 -20.17 17.49
C ASN A 283 7.67 -19.38 18.27
N ALA A 284 8.26 -18.33 17.69
CA ALA A 284 9.18 -17.45 18.40
C ALA A 284 8.49 -16.59 19.47
N LEU A 285 7.20 -16.26 19.30
CA LEU A 285 6.44 -15.45 20.26
C LEU A 285 6.11 -16.21 21.55
N GLY A 286 5.93 -17.53 21.49
CA GLY A 286 5.54 -18.33 22.66
C GLY A 286 4.15 -17.97 23.19
N THR A 287 3.13 -18.10 22.35
CA THR A 287 1.75 -17.70 22.66
C THR A 287 0.99 -18.77 23.47
N THR A 288 -0.19 -18.42 23.95
CA THR A 288 -1.13 -19.39 24.56
C THR A 288 -1.70 -20.37 23.53
N ASP A 289 -2.53 -21.30 23.99
CA ASP A 289 -3.17 -22.34 23.17
C ASP A 289 -4.33 -21.84 22.30
N ARG A 290 -4.61 -20.54 22.32
CA ARG A 290 -5.67 -19.94 21.51
C ARG A 290 -5.29 -19.92 20.04
N THR A 291 -6.17 -20.49 19.20
CA THR A 291 -6.07 -20.42 17.74
C THR A 291 -7.19 -19.53 17.15
N PRO A 292 -6.89 -18.32 16.66
CA PRO A 292 -7.86 -17.45 15.98
C PRO A 292 -8.36 -18.02 14.65
N SER A 293 -9.54 -17.56 14.21
CA SER A 293 -10.13 -17.95 12.93
C SER A 293 -9.22 -17.65 11.73
N ASP A 294 -8.48 -16.56 11.78
CA ASP A 294 -7.60 -16.14 10.68
C ASP A 294 -6.39 -17.09 10.56
N CYS A 295 -5.90 -17.64 11.67
CA CYS A 295 -4.89 -18.70 11.68
C CYS A 295 -5.45 -20.00 11.08
N ILE A 296 -6.67 -20.39 11.46
CA ILE A 296 -7.34 -21.57 10.88
C ILE A 296 -7.54 -21.41 9.38
N ALA A 297 -7.95 -20.22 8.92
CA ALA A 297 -8.11 -19.90 7.51
C ALA A 297 -6.78 -19.94 6.75
N LEU A 298 -5.69 -19.50 7.38
CA LEU A 298 -4.33 -19.66 6.88
C LEU A 298 -3.85 -21.12 6.88
N GLY A 299 -4.51 -21.99 7.65
CA GLY A 299 -4.15 -23.41 7.77
C GLY A 299 -3.17 -23.74 8.88
N VAL A 300 -3.04 -22.87 9.88
CA VAL A 300 -2.15 -23.06 11.01
C VAL A 300 -2.93 -23.11 12.33
N VAL A 301 -2.45 -23.93 13.25
CA VAL A 301 -3.08 -24.16 14.56
C VAL A 301 -2.03 -24.25 15.65
N HIS A 302 -2.42 -23.91 16.88
CA HIS A 302 -1.57 -24.13 18.04
C HIS A 302 -1.83 -25.52 18.64
N THR A 303 -0.75 -26.23 18.99
CA THR A 303 -0.74 -27.52 19.69
C THR A 303 0.15 -27.42 20.93
N PRO A 304 0.13 -28.39 21.86
CA PRO A 304 1.06 -28.39 22.99
C PRO A 304 2.55 -28.35 22.60
N SER A 305 2.90 -28.77 21.37
CA SER A 305 4.25 -28.68 20.82
C SER A 305 4.56 -27.37 20.09
N GLY A 306 3.61 -26.44 20.02
CA GLY A 306 3.73 -25.16 19.32
C GLY A 306 2.79 -25.02 18.11
N TRP A 307 3.02 -23.98 17.32
CA TRP A 307 2.28 -23.70 16.08
C TRP A 307 2.76 -24.60 14.95
N CYS A 308 1.82 -25.21 14.24
CA CYS A 308 2.09 -26.02 13.05
C CYS A 308 0.97 -25.89 12.01
N ARG A 309 1.17 -26.48 10.83
CA ARG A 309 0.09 -26.64 9.86
C ARG A 309 -0.92 -27.65 10.37
N ILE A 310 -2.18 -27.51 9.95
CA ILE A 310 -3.25 -28.46 10.30
C ILE A 310 -2.91 -29.88 9.84
N GLU A 311 -2.28 -29.99 8.68
CA GLU A 311 -1.84 -31.24 8.06
C GLU A 311 -0.80 -31.98 8.92
N ASP A 312 0.00 -31.24 9.70
CA ASP A 312 1.10 -31.77 10.52
C ASP A 312 0.65 -32.19 11.94
N VAL A 313 -0.63 -32.02 12.28
CA VAL A 313 -1.18 -32.44 13.57
C VAL A 313 -1.35 -33.96 13.58
N THR A 314 -0.42 -34.67 14.22
CA THR A 314 -0.36 -36.14 14.22
C THR A 314 -0.85 -36.77 15.52
N ASP A 315 -0.77 -36.07 16.65
CA ASP A 315 -1.16 -36.66 17.94
C ASP A 315 -2.69 -36.72 18.12
N ALA A 316 -3.16 -37.86 18.62
CA ALA A 316 -4.60 -38.14 18.73
C ALA A 316 -5.35 -37.11 19.59
N ALA A 317 -4.72 -36.60 20.65
CA ALA A 317 -5.35 -35.67 21.57
C ALA A 317 -5.55 -34.29 20.92
N SER A 318 -4.56 -33.77 20.20
CA SER A 318 -4.67 -32.50 19.49
C SER A 318 -5.60 -32.60 18.30
N GLN A 319 -5.56 -33.69 17.52
CA GLN A 319 -6.54 -33.88 16.45
C GLN A 319 -7.97 -33.93 17.02
N ALA A 320 -8.19 -34.68 18.10
CA ALA A 320 -9.51 -34.76 18.73
C ALA A 320 -9.99 -33.39 19.24
N ARG A 321 -9.14 -32.61 19.92
CA ARG A 321 -9.47 -31.22 20.34
C ARG A 321 -9.80 -30.33 19.15
N LEU A 322 -8.97 -30.39 18.10
CA LEU A 322 -9.13 -29.56 16.90
C LEU A 322 -10.46 -29.86 16.21
N VAL A 323 -10.75 -31.12 15.94
CA VAL A 323 -11.99 -31.54 15.25
C VAL A 323 -13.21 -31.41 16.14
N ALA A 324 -13.09 -31.58 17.46
CA ALA A 324 -14.19 -31.31 18.40
C ALA A 324 -14.63 -29.83 18.37
N ARG A 325 -13.69 -28.91 18.16
CA ARG A 325 -13.95 -27.46 18.08
C ARG A 325 -14.32 -27.02 16.66
N HIS A 326 -13.69 -27.62 15.65
CA HIS A 326 -13.82 -27.28 14.24
C HIS A 326 -13.95 -28.55 13.38
N PRO A 327 -15.12 -29.22 13.37
CA PRO A 327 -15.31 -30.48 12.66
C PRO A 327 -14.94 -30.43 11.17
N GLN A 328 -15.17 -29.29 10.51
CA GLN A 328 -14.85 -29.06 9.10
C GLN A 328 -13.35 -29.23 8.77
N LEU A 329 -12.45 -29.17 9.75
CA LEU A 329 -11.02 -29.37 9.55
C LEU A 329 -10.63 -30.84 9.40
N PHE A 330 -11.55 -31.78 9.64
CA PHE A 330 -11.33 -33.22 9.42
C PHE A 330 -10.78 -33.52 8.01
N GLY A 331 -11.26 -32.81 6.98
CA GLY A 331 -10.79 -32.99 5.61
C GLY A 331 -9.31 -32.63 5.39
N ARG A 332 -8.73 -31.81 6.29
CA ARG A 332 -7.34 -31.31 6.16
C ARG A 332 -6.30 -32.12 6.92
N LEU A 333 -6.69 -32.95 7.88
CA LEU A 333 -5.74 -33.79 8.61
C LEU A 333 -5.02 -34.74 7.63
N ALA A 334 -3.71 -34.93 7.69
CA ALA A 334 -3.05 -35.90 6.81
C ALA A 334 -3.54 -37.34 7.10
N GLU A 335 -3.56 -37.71 8.38
CA GLU A 335 -3.94 -39.04 8.86
C GLU A 335 -4.86 -38.94 10.08
N PRO A 336 -6.19 -38.91 9.89
CA PRO A 336 -7.13 -38.88 11.00
C PRO A 336 -7.03 -40.13 11.86
N THR A 337 -6.93 -39.95 13.17
CA THR A 337 -6.93 -41.07 14.11
C THR A 337 -8.33 -41.71 14.23
N PRO A 338 -8.43 -42.99 14.63
CA PRO A 338 -9.74 -43.63 14.85
C PRO A 338 -10.65 -42.86 15.81
N THR A 339 -10.08 -42.23 16.85
CA THR A 339 -10.82 -41.38 17.79
C THR A 339 -11.51 -40.20 17.10
N VAL A 340 -10.80 -39.56 16.16
CA VAL A 340 -11.34 -38.44 15.38
C VAL A 340 -12.42 -38.92 14.42
N GLU A 341 -12.20 -40.05 13.75
CA GLU A 341 -13.22 -40.63 12.86
C GLU A 341 -14.51 -40.96 13.62
N TRP A 342 -14.42 -41.52 14.84
CA TRP A 342 -15.57 -41.71 15.72
C TRP A 342 -16.24 -40.41 16.14
N LEU A 343 -15.45 -39.37 16.44
CA LEU A 343 -15.97 -38.07 16.81
C LEU A 343 -16.75 -37.42 15.66
N VAL A 344 -16.24 -37.53 14.43
CA VAL A 344 -16.92 -37.05 13.22
C VAL A 344 -18.17 -37.89 12.96
N ALA A 345 -18.11 -39.21 13.06
CA ALA A 345 -19.27 -40.09 12.90
C ALA A 345 -20.42 -39.71 13.84
N ALA A 346 -20.11 -39.33 15.08
CA ALA A 346 -21.11 -38.95 16.08
C ALA A 346 -21.68 -37.54 15.89
N ARG A 347 -20.94 -36.61 15.25
CA ARG A 347 -21.32 -35.19 15.19
C ARG A 347 -21.70 -34.68 13.81
N GLN A 348 -20.98 -35.11 12.78
CA GLN A 348 -21.09 -34.67 11.39
C GLN A 348 -20.75 -35.83 10.43
N PRO A 349 -21.56 -36.90 10.42
CA PRO A 349 -21.31 -38.09 9.60
C PRO A 349 -21.22 -37.80 8.09
N GLU A 350 -21.78 -36.69 7.61
CA GLU A 350 -21.67 -36.21 6.23
C GLU A 350 -20.21 -35.95 5.81
N LEU A 351 -19.33 -35.54 6.73
CA LEU A 351 -17.91 -35.36 6.43
C LEU A 351 -17.20 -36.68 6.10
N LEU A 352 -17.71 -37.80 6.60
CA LEU A 352 -17.21 -39.14 6.28
C LEU A 352 -17.60 -39.60 4.86
N GLN A 353 -18.55 -38.92 4.20
CA GLN A 353 -18.85 -39.17 2.78
C GLN A 353 -17.74 -38.60 1.90
N ALA A 354 -17.33 -37.35 2.18
CA ALA A 354 -16.26 -36.69 1.45
C ALA A 354 -14.89 -37.35 1.72
N ARG A 355 -14.72 -37.89 2.92
CA ARG A 355 -13.50 -38.61 3.33
C ARG A 355 -13.86 -39.89 4.09
N PRO A 356 -13.96 -41.04 3.39
CA PRO A 356 -14.33 -42.31 4.01
C PRO A 356 -13.41 -42.69 5.18
N PRO A 357 -13.96 -43.27 6.25
CA PRO A 357 -13.18 -43.69 7.41
C PRO A 357 -12.20 -44.81 7.04
N ARG A 358 -10.97 -44.70 7.55
CA ARG A 358 -9.91 -45.70 7.41
C ARG A 358 -10.00 -46.76 8.49
N ALA A 359 -10.43 -46.41 9.71
CA ALA A 359 -10.57 -47.37 10.79
C ALA A 359 -11.70 -48.36 10.47
N GLY A 360 -11.37 -49.67 10.48
CA GLY A 360 -12.32 -50.73 10.15
C GLY A 360 -13.59 -50.69 11.01
N SER A 361 -13.44 -50.39 12.30
CA SER A 361 -14.54 -50.29 13.25
C SER A 361 -15.50 -49.13 12.94
N VAL A 362 -14.97 -47.95 12.62
CA VAL A 362 -15.78 -46.78 12.24
C VAL A 362 -16.49 -47.06 10.93
N ARG A 363 -15.75 -47.53 9.91
CA ARG A 363 -16.30 -47.87 8.60
C ARG A 363 -17.44 -48.87 8.68
N TYR A 364 -17.28 -49.90 9.52
CA TYR A 364 -18.35 -50.85 9.78
C TYR A 364 -19.55 -50.15 10.43
N ALA A 365 -19.34 -49.35 11.48
CA ALA A 365 -20.41 -48.72 12.22
C ALA A 365 -21.24 -47.71 11.39
N VAL A 366 -20.60 -46.95 10.50
CA VAL A 366 -21.29 -45.94 9.69
C VAL A 366 -21.80 -46.47 8.33
N ARG A 367 -21.62 -47.76 8.03
CA ARG A 367 -21.92 -48.36 6.72
C ARG A 367 -23.35 -48.09 6.22
N ALA A 368 -24.34 -48.22 7.10
CA ALA A 368 -25.75 -48.02 6.75
C ALA A 368 -26.05 -46.53 6.50
N THR A 369 -25.47 -45.65 7.31
CA THR A 369 -25.62 -44.20 7.20
C THR A 369 -24.98 -43.64 5.93
N LEU A 370 -23.82 -44.17 5.52
CA LEU A 370 -23.15 -43.77 4.29
C LEU A 370 -23.79 -44.40 3.03
N ALA A 371 -24.37 -45.59 3.12
CA ALA A 371 -25.04 -46.26 1.99
C ALA A 371 -26.31 -45.53 1.52
N LEU A 372 -27.05 -44.88 2.42
CA LEU A 372 -28.27 -44.13 2.11
C LEU A 372 -28.04 -42.81 1.34
N ALA A 373 -26.79 -42.34 1.24
CA ALA A 373 -26.43 -41.08 0.57
C ALA A 373 -26.08 -41.23 -0.92
N VAL A 374 -25.96 -42.46 -1.41
CA VAL A 374 -25.90 -42.77 -2.84
C VAL A 374 -27.34 -43.05 -3.28
N PRO A 375 -27.92 -42.35 -4.28
CA PRO A 375 -29.20 -42.76 -4.84
C PRO A 375 -29.00 -44.10 -5.54
N SER A 376 -29.19 -45.21 -4.83
CA SER A 376 -29.05 -46.54 -5.39
C SER A 376 -30.20 -46.78 -6.37
N ALA A 377 -29.82 -47.02 -7.62
CA ALA A 377 -30.70 -47.65 -8.58
C ALA A 377 -31.18 -49.01 -8.03
N ARG A 378 -32.50 -49.12 -7.91
CA ARG A 378 -33.35 -50.32 -7.73
C ARG A 378 -33.27 -51.08 -6.39
N PRO A 379 -34.43 -51.58 -5.88
CA PRO A 379 -34.54 -52.13 -4.53
C PRO A 379 -34.25 -53.63 -4.40
N ASP A 380 -33.76 -54.33 -5.43
CA ASP A 380 -33.83 -55.81 -5.45
C ASP A 380 -32.52 -56.58 -5.29
N ASP A 381 -31.34 -55.94 -5.22
CA ASP A 381 -30.08 -56.68 -5.05
C ASP A 381 -29.13 -55.97 -4.07
N ALA A 382 -29.24 -56.31 -2.79
CA ALA A 382 -28.10 -56.52 -1.86
C ALA A 382 -28.61 -56.65 -0.42
N GLN A 383 -28.87 -57.89 0.02
CA GLN A 383 -28.62 -58.21 1.43
C GLN A 383 -27.10 -58.19 1.63
N PRO A 384 -26.52 -57.32 2.48
CA PRO A 384 -25.16 -57.54 2.91
C PRO A 384 -25.18 -58.76 3.83
N ALA A 385 -24.64 -59.88 3.34
CA ALA A 385 -24.37 -61.04 4.18
C ALA A 385 -23.47 -60.61 5.34
N PHE A 386 -24.01 -60.71 6.55
CA PHE A 386 -23.32 -60.39 7.78
C PHE A 386 -22.16 -61.38 7.98
N ALA A 387 -20.94 -60.88 8.04
CA ALA A 387 -19.77 -61.65 8.48
C ALA A 387 -18.84 -60.71 9.26
N THR A 388 -19.04 -60.64 10.58
CA THR A 388 -17.96 -60.28 11.49
C THR A 388 -17.25 -61.58 11.84
N GLU A 389 -15.94 -61.63 11.59
CA GLU A 389 -15.03 -62.73 11.93
C GLU A 389 -15.43 -63.43 13.24
N ASP A 390 -16.01 -64.62 13.11
CA ASP A 390 -16.26 -65.64 14.13
C ASP A 390 -17.00 -65.27 15.44
N VAL A 391 -17.63 -64.10 15.54
CA VAL A 391 -18.45 -63.73 16.72
C VAL A 391 -19.94 -63.95 16.45
N ARG A 392 -20.54 -64.93 17.14
CA ARG A 392 -22.01 -65.14 17.15
C ARG A 392 -22.70 -64.15 18.10
N TRP A 393 -23.80 -63.55 17.63
CA TRP A 393 -24.65 -62.65 18.41
C TRP A 393 -25.99 -63.31 18.74
N PRO A 394 -26.24 -63.71 20.00
CA PRO A 394 -27.48 -64.37 20.38
C PRO A 394 -28.70 -63.47 20.09
N GLY A 395 -29.61 -63.95 19.24
CA GLY A 395 -30.87 -63.27 18.92
C GLY A 395 -30.95 -62.55 17.56
N TYR A 396 -29.85 -62.49 16.79
CA TYR A 396 -29.82 -61.88 15.44
C TYR A 396 -29.41 -62.83 14.32
N ASP A 397 -28.95 -64.04 14.63
CA ASP A 397 -28.69 -65.07 13.63
C ASP A 397 -30.03 -65.62 13.11
N ALA A 398 -30.27 -65.52 11.80
CA ALA A 398 -31.50 -66.00 11.18
C ALA A 398 -31.68 -67.50 11.47
N PRO A 399 -32.90 -67.96 11.85
CA PRO A 399 -33.14 -69.38 12.04
C PRO A 399 -32.95 -70.10 10.70
N ARG A 400 -31.97 -71.02 10.64
CA ARG A 400 -31.86 -71.93 9.51
C ARG A 400 -33.16 -72.70 9.41
N GLY A 401 -33.93 -72.44 8.35
CA GLY A 401 -35.14 -73.18 8.05
C GLY A 401 -34.83 -74.67 8.01
N VAL A 402 -35.41 -75.40 8.96
CA VAL A 402 -35.48 -76.86 8.91
C VAL A 402 -36.44 -77.18 7.78
N GLY A 403 -35.90 -77.62 6.65
CA GLY A 403 -36.70 -78.16 5.56
C GLY A 403 -37.36 -79.45 6.02
N ALA A 404 -38.68 -79.47 6.04
CA ALA A 404 -39.48 -80.68 5.99
C ALA A 404 -40.00 -80.83 4.55
N ALA A 405 -39.74 -81.98 3.94
CA ALA A 405 -40.68 -82.65 3.05
C ALA A 405 -40.26 -84.13 2.86
N GLU A 406 -41.22 -85.00 3.21
CA GLU A 406 -41.40 -86.43 2.88
C GLU A 406 -40.42 -87.48 3.42
#